data_AF-X0BEH3-F1
#
_entry.id   AF-X0BEH3-F1
#
_cell.length_a   1.000
_cell.length_b   1.000
_cell.length_c   1.000
_cell.angle_alpha   90.00
_cell.angle_beta   90.00
_cell.angle_gamma   90.00
#
_symmetry.space_group_name_H-M   'P 1'
#
loop_
_entity.id
_entity.type
_entity.pdbx_description
1 polymer ?
#
loop_
_entity_poly.entity_id
_entity_poly.type
_entity_poly.pdbx_seq_one_letter_code
_entity_poly.pdbx_strand_id
1 'polypeptide(L)'
;MGPKGQEMVDSDRQKHYEIKELLKEFQNMKSTDPDYVPKLKELWAPLWQHIQEEEKLDLPALEQSLKAQGEEMEFLARRFDHTKKFVPTRSHPRAGEKPPFETVMGLMAAPMDKLADMLRKFPDQSKL
;
A
#
# COMPACT_ATOMS: atom_id res chain seq x y z
N MET A 1 2.95 -13.52 -17.40
CA MET A 1 4.24 -13.75 -16.70
C MET A 1 4.40 -15.13 -16.08
N GLY A 2 3.36 -15.97 -16.04
CA GLY A 2 3.49 -17.38 -15.64
C GLY A 2 4.06 -17.56 -14.21
N PRO A 3 4.82 -18.65 -13.94
CA PRO A 3 5.42 -18.93 -12.64
C PRO A 3 6.30 -17.79 -12.11
N LYS A 4 7.10 -17.16 -12.98
CA LYS A 4 7.96 -16.03 -12.60
C LYS A 4 7.14 -14.85 -12.05
N GLY A 5 5.99 -14.55 -12.67
CA GLY A 5 5.10 -13.52 -12.16
C GLY A 5 4.48 -13.86 -10.80
N GLN A 6 4.24 -15.15 -10.54
CA GLN A 6 3.75 -15.61 -9.24
C GLN A 6 4.81 -15.43 -8.14
N GLU A 7 6.07 -15.79 -8.43
CA GLU A 7 7.20 -15.60 -7.52
C GLU A 7 7.42 -14.13 -7.17
N MET A 8 7.36 -13.23 -8.16
CA MET A 8 7.44 -11.78 -7.95
C MET A 8 6.34 -11.30 -6.99
N VAL A 9 5.08 -11.65 -7.29
CA VAL A 9 3.93 -11.26 -6.47
C VAL A 9 4.06 -11.78 -5.03
N ASP A 10 4.48 -13.02 -4.82
CA ASP A 10 4.56 -13.58 -3.47
C ASP A 10 5.71 -12.95 -2.67
N SER A 11 6.84 -12.62 -3.32
CA SER A 11 7.92 -11.83 -2.72
C SER A 11 7.43 -10.44 -2.31
N ASP A 12 6.73 -9.73 -3.20
CA ASP A 12 6.29 -8.36 -2.93
C ASP A 12 5.25 -8.30 -1.83
N ARG A 13 4.34 -9.29 -1.78
CA ARG A 13 3.39 -9.44 -0.67
C ARG A 13 4.09 -9.59 0.68
N GLN A 14 5.17 -10.36 0.74
CA GLN A 14 5.93 -10.50 1.98
C GLN A 14 6.57 -9.17 2.41
N LYS A 15 7.19 -8.45 1.47
CA LYS A 15 7.78 -7.12 1.73
C LYS A 15 6.71 -6.10 2.14
N HIS A 16 5.57 -6.09 1.46
CA HIS A 16 4.42 -5.24 1.80
C HIS A 16 3.93 -5.49 3.22
N TYR A 17 3.84 -6.75 3.64
CA TYR A 17 3.43 -7.10 4.99
C TYR A 17 4.39 -6.51 6.05
N GLU A 18 5.70 -6.71 5.87
CA GLU A 18 6.73 -6.16 6.77
C GLU A 18 6.66 -4.63 6.86
N ILE A 19 6.55 -3.95 5.71
CA ILE A 19 6.41 -2.50 5.62
C ILE A 19 5.11 -2.02 6.29
N LYS A 20 4.00 -2.74 6.10
CA LYS A 20 2.70 -2.39 6.70
C LYS A 20 2.73 -2.52 8.22
N GLU A 21 3.40 -3.51 8.78
CA GLU A 21 3.57 -3.64 10.24
C GLU A 21 4.34 -2.44 10.80
N LEU A 22 5.48 -2.08 10.19
CA LEU A 22 6.25 -0.88 10.57
C LEU A 22 5.44 0.41 10.42
N LEU A 23 4.68 0.55 9.33
CA LEU A 23 3.82 1.70 9.10
C LEU A 23 2.68 1.77 10.12
N LYS A 24 2.12 0.62 10.54
CA LYS A 24 1.08 0.55 11.57
C LYS A 24 1.60 1.08 12.90
N GLU A 25 2.80 0.68 13.30
CA GLU A 25 3.46 1.17 14.51
C GLU A 25 3.69 2.67 14.42
N PHE A 26 4.36 3.13 13.35
CA PHE A 26 4.69 4.53 13.12
C PHE A 26 3.44 5.44 13.10
N GLN A 27 2.35 5.01 12.44
CA GLN A 27 1.10 5.78 12.36
C GLN A 27 0.42 6.03 13.71
N ASN A 28 0.77 5.26 14.75
CA ASN A 28 0.24 5.44 16.10
C ASN A 28 1.16 6.25 17.00
N MET A 29 2.36 6.65 16.54
CA MET A 29 3.30 7.45 17.32
C MET A 29 2.95 8.94 17.28
N LYS A 30 3.33 9.64 18.35
CA LYS A 30 3.29 11.12 18.38
C LYS A 30 4.61 11.66 17.87
N SER A 31 4.59 12.81 17.21
CA SER A 31 5.81 13.49 16.74
C SER A 31 6.77 13.90 17.87
N THR A 32 6.28 13.99 19.11
CA THR A 32 7.07 14.29 20.31
C THR A 32 7.72 13.06 20.94
N ASP A 33 7.45 11.86 20.42
CA ASP A 33 8.04 10.63 20.90
C ASP A 33 9.55 10.61 20.55
N PRO A 34 10.46 10.34 21.50
CA PRO A 34 11.89 10.23 21.21
C PRO A 34 12.20 9.18 20.13
N ASP A 35 11.37 8.14 19.99
CA ASP A 35 11.55 7.07 19.01
C ASP A 35 10.91 7.37 17.65
N TYR A 36 10.23 8.52 17.48
CA TYR A 36 9.55 8.87 16.23
C TYR A 36 10.48 8.86 15.00
N VAL A 37 11.62 9.55 15.10
CA VAL A 37 12.60 9.63 14.01
C VAL A 37 13.34 8.29 13.80
N PRO A 38 13.79 7.58 14.85
CA PRO A 38 14.29 6.21 14.72
C PRO A 38 13.32 5.28 13.97
N LYS A 39 12.04 5.24 14.36
CA LYS A 39 11.03 4.39 13.73
C LYS A 39 10.76 4.80 12.28
N LEU A 40 10.76 6.10 11.96
CA LEU A 40 10.64 6.58 10.59
C LEU A 40 11.78 6.06 9.71
N LYS A 41 13.03 6.07 10.20
CA LYS A 41 14.18 5.55 9.45
C LYS A 41 14.10 4.04 9.26
N GLU A 42 13.66 3.32 10.30
CA GLU A 42 13.42 1.88 10.25
C GLU A 42 12.36 1.52 9.20
N LEU A 43 11.26 2.26 9.12
CA LEU A 43 10.25 2.12 8.07
C LEU A 43 10.78 2.50 6.68
N TRP A 44 11.55 3.59 6.58
CA TRP A 44 11.99 4.14 5.30
C TRP A 44 12.96 3.22 4.57
N ALA A 45 13.87 2.55 5.28
CA ALA A 45 14.88 1.68 4.67
C ALA A 45 14.28 0.54 3.81
N PRO A 46 13.40 -0.34 4.32
CA PRO A 46 12.78 -1.39 3.53
C PRO A 46 11.80 -0.84 2.49
N LEU A 47 11.06 0.24 2.80
CA LEU A 47 10.17 0.88 1.83
C LEU A 47 10.94 1.40 0.62
N TRP A 48 12.06 2.09 0.84
CA TRP A 48 12.90 2.61 -0.22
C TRP A 48 13.47 1.50 -1.10
N GLN A 49 13.98 0.43 -0.47
CA GLN A 49 14.47 -0.73 -1.21
C GLN A 49 13.36 -1.34 -2.08
N HIS A 50 12.17 -1.54 -1.52
CA HIS A 50 11.05 -2.13 -2.23
C HIS A 50 10.59 -1.27 -3.42
N ILE A 51 10.50 0.06 -3.27
CA ILE A 51 10.22 0.99 -4.39
C ILE A 51 11.25 0.81 -5.51
N GLN A 52 12.54 0.75 -5.16
CA GLN A 52 13.61 0.61 -6.15
C GLN A 52 13.54 -0.73 -6.90
N GLU A 53 13.10 -1.80 -6.24
CA GLU A 53 12.91 -3.11 -6.86
C GLU A 53 11.71 -3.09 -7.82
N GLU A 54 10.56 -2.57 -7.39
CA GLU A 54 9.36 -2.46 -8.24
C GLU A 54 9.64 -1.60 -9.49
N GLU A 55 10.26 -0.43 -9.32
CA GLU A 55 10.55 0.50 -10.42
C GLU A 55 11.53 -0.07 -11.45
N LYS A 56 12.51 -0.88 -11.01
CA LYS A 56 13.57 -1.38 -11.88
C LYS A 56 13.27 -2.75 -12.47
N LEU A 57 12.45 -3.56 -11.81
CA LEU A 57 12.23 -4.96 -12.17
C LEU A 57 10.77 -5.24 -12.51
N ASP A 58 9.85 -4.93 -11.60
CA ASP A 58 8.48 -5.42 -11.69
C ASP A 58 7.64 -4.61 -12.67
N LEU A 59 7.68 -3.28 -12.57
CA LEU A 59 6.95 -2.39 -13.47
C LEU A 59 7.41 -2.55 -14.93
N PRO A 60 8.72 -2.62 -15.25
CA PRO A 60 9.16 -2.91 -16.62
C PRO A 60 8.71 -4.29 -17.13
N ALA A 61 8.77 -5.33 -16.30
CA ALA A 61 8.32 -6.67 -16.67
C ALA A 61 6.80 -6.74 -16.91
N LEU A 62 6.03 -6.00 -16.09
CA LEU A 62 4.60 -5.83 -16.27
C LEU A 62 4.30 -5.08 -17.57
N GLU A 63 4.96 -3.96 -17.82
CA GLU A 63 4.78 -3.18 -19.05
C GLU A 63 5.07 -4.03 -20.29
N GLN A 64 6.18 -4.78 -20.31
CA GLN A 64 6.52 -5.66 -21.42
C GLN A 64 5.47 -6.74 -21.64
N SER A 65 4.91 -7.31 -20.56
CA SER A 65 3.87 -8.33 -20.64
C SER A 65 2.54 -7.78 -21.13
N LEU A 66 2.24 -6.52 -20.80
CA LEU A 66 1.02 -5.85 -21.22
C LEU A 66 1.08 -5.41 -22.68
N LYS A 67 2.25 -5.08 -23.25
CA LYS A 67 2.41 -4.58 -24.64
C LYS A 67 1.69 -5.42 -25.71
N ALA A 68 1.51 -6.71 -25.47
CA ALA A 68 0.82 -7.62 -26.37
C ALA A 68 -0.72 -7.62 -26.24
N GLN A 69 -1.30 -6.90 -25.28
CA GLN A 69 -2.70 -7.09 -24.84
C GLN A 69 -3.71 -6.02 -25.33
N GLY A 70 -3.28 -5.01 -26.09
CA GLY A 70 -4.19 -4.08 -26.79
C GLY A 70 -5.30 -3.48 -25.90
N GLU A 71 -6.57 -3.69 -26.27
CA GLU A 71 -7.77 -3.19 -25.56
C GLU A 71 -7.88 -3.67 -24.11
N GLU A 72 -7.25 -4.79 -23.74
CA GLU A 72 -7.26 -5.33 -22.37
C GLU A 72 -6.56 -4.39 -21.38
N MET A 73 -5.57 -3.60 -21.84
CA MET A 73 -4.89 -2.61 -20.99
C MET A 73 -5.83 -1.53 -20.45
N GLU A 74 -6.70 -0.99 -21.30
CA GLU A 74 -7.61 0.09 -20.89
C GLU A 74 -8.63 -0.43 -19.87
N PHE A 75 -9.11 -1.66 -20.05
CA PHE A 75 -9.97 -2.33 -19.09
C PHE A 75 -9.27 -2.54 -17.75
N LEU A 76 -8.02 -3.02 -17.75
CA LEU A 76 -7.22 -3.20 -16.53
C LEU A 76 -6.97 -1.86 -15.81
N ALA A 77 -6.67 -0.78 -16.55
CA ALA A 77 -6.48 0.54 -15.99
C ALA A 77 -7.76 1.06 -15.31
N ARG A 78 -8.93 0.91 -15.95
CA ARG A 78 -10.23 1.28 -15.36
C ARG A 78 -10.54 0.48 -14.09
N ARG A 79 -10.24 -0.83 -14.09
CA ARG A 79 -10.40 -1.69 -12.90
C ARG A 79 -9.47 -1.28 -11.78
N PHE A 80 -8.23 -0.92 -12.09
CA PHE A 80 -7.27 -0.43 -11.11
C PHE A 80 -7.75 0.88 -10.47
N ASP A 81 -8.19 1.86 -11.28
CA ASP A 81 -8.75 3.13 -10.77
C ASP A 81 -9.97 2.91 -9.87
N HIS A 82 -10.87 2.00 -10.27
CA HIS A 82 -12.01 1.64 -9.45
C HIS A 82 -11.57 1.03 -8.11
N THR A 83 -10.62 0.08 -8.14
CA THR A 83 -10.12 -0.60 -6.93
C THR A 83 -9.46 0.39 -5.96
N LYS A 84 -8.70 1.37 -6.47
CA LYS A 84 -8.06 2.44 -5.67
C LYS A 84 -9.06 3.26 -4.85
N LYS A 85 -10.34 3.33 -5.24
CA LYS A 85 -11.37 4.05 -4.48
C LYS A 85 -11.75 3.34 -3.18
N PHE A 86 -11.51 2.03 -3.10
CA PHE A 86 -11.87 1.15 -2.00
C PHE A 86 -10.67 0.65 -1.19
N VAL A 87 -9.45 1.16 -1.44
CA VAL A 87 -8.30 0.83 -0.59
C VAL A 87 -8.33 1.68 0.70
N PRO A 88 -7.96 1.12 1.85
CA PRO A 88 -7.84 1.87 3.10
C PRO A 88 -6.85 3.04 3.02
N THR A 89 -7.05 4.09 3.82
CA THR A 89 -6.10 5.23 3.91
C THR A 89 -5.04 5.04 4.99
N ARG A 90 -5.19 4.03 5.86
CA ARG A 90 -4.20 3.63 6.87
C ARG A 90 -3.66 2.22 6.65
N SER A 91 -2.56 1.90 7.34
CA SER A 91 -2.00 0.55 7.32
C SER A 91 -2.92 -0.46 8.01
N HIS A 92 -3.21 -1.56 7.31
CA HIS A 92 -3.98 -2.71 7.83
C HIS A 92 -3.30 -4.03 7.46
N PRO A 93 -2.19 -4.39 8.13
CA PRO A 93 -1.49 -5.65 7.85
C PRO A 93 -2.41 -6.89 8.00
N ARG A 94 -3.34 -6.82 8.96
CA ARG A 94 -4.30 -7.89 9.26
C ARG A 94 -5.35 -8.13 8.18
N ALA A 95 -5.47 -7.23 7.18
CA ALA A 95 -6.35 -7.44 6.03
C ALA A 95 -5.77 -8.46 5.02
N GLY A 96 -4.52 -8.90 5.22
CA GLY A 96 -3.82 -9.84 4.35
C GLY A 96 -3.30 -9.19 3.07
N GLU A 97 -2.56 -9.99 2.29
CA GLU A 97 -1.83 -9.54 1.09
C GLU A 97 -2.42 -10.09 -0.22
N LYS A 98 -3.51 -10.87 -0.15
CA LYS A 98 -4.11 -11.55 -1.31
C LYS A 98 -5.46 -10.91 -1.72
N PRO A 99 -5.69 -10.67 -3.03
CA PRO A 99 -7.04 -10.40 -3.55
C PRO A 99 -7.98 -11.60 -3.33
N PRO A 100 -9.30 -11.40 -3.24
CA PRO A 100 -10.03 -10.13 -3.33
C PRO A 100 -10.23 -9.43 -1.96
N PHE A 101 -9.34 -9.64 -0.98
CA PHE A 101 -9.63 -9.42 0.44
C PHE A 101 -10.77 -10.33 0.92
N GLU A 102 -10.51 -11.63 1.08
CA GLU A 102 -11.51 -12.62 1.53
C GLU A 102 -11.91 -12.40 2.99
N THR A 103 -12.80 -11.44 3.22
CA THR A 103 -13.98 -11.42 4.11
C THR A 103 -14.37 -9.94 4.29
N VAL A 104 -15.66 -9.65 4.53
CA VAL A 104 -16.33 -8.36 4.81
C VAL A 104 -15.45 -7.22 5.40
N MET A 105 -14.42 -7.54 6.18
CA MET A 105 -13.39 -6.63 6.70
C MET A 105 -12.70 -5.76 5.62
N GLY A 106 -12.34 -6.32 4.46
CA GLY A 106 -11.65 -5.58 3.39
C GLY A 106 -12.52 -4.50 2.74
N LEU A 107 -13.82 -4.78 2.63
CA LEU A 107 -14.81 -3.83 2.10
C LEU A 107 -15.20 -2.75 3.12
N MET A 108 -15.10 -3.05 4.42
CA MET A 108 -15.54 -2.17 5.51
C MET A 108 -14.43 -1.28 6.11
N ALA A 109 -13.15 -1.61 5.91
CA ALA A 109 -12.04 -0.81 6.44
C ALA A 109 -11.83 0.52 5.67
N ALA A 110 -12.01 0.52 4.34
CA ALA A 110 -11.80 1.71 3.52
C ALA A 110 -12.84 2.83 3.70
N PRO A 111 -14.15 2.54 3.88
CA PRO A 111 -15.14 3.57 4.23
C PRO A 111 -14.89 4.17 5.62
N MET A 112 -14.50 3.35 6.60
CA MET A 112 -14.34 3.79 8.00
C MET A 112 -13.13 4.73 8.18
N ASP A 113 -11.98 4.41 7.58
CA ASP A 113 -10.82 5.30 7.69
C ASP A 113 -11.05 6.65 7.00
N LYS A 114 -11.68 6.65 5.82
CA LYS A 114 -12.01 7.89 5.09
C LYS A 114 -12.99 8.76 5.89
N LEU A 115 -13.99 8.15 6.54
CA LEU A 115 -14.89 8.87 7.45
C LEU A 115 -14.14 9.43 8.66
N ALA A 116 -13.25 8.65 9.28
CA ALA A 116 -12.42 9.11 10.39
C ALA A 116 -11.47 10.24 10.00
N ASP A 117 -10.91 10.20 8.78
CA ASP A 117 -10.06 11.25 8.23
C ASP A 117 -10.88 12.54 7.94
N MET A 118 -12.09 12.42 7.40
CA MET A 118 -13.00 13.56 7.20
C MET A 118 -13.41 14.24 8.52
N LEU A 119 -13.55 13.46 9.60
CA LEU A 119 -13.91 13.97 10.93
C LEU A 119 -12.68 14.50 11.71
N ARG A 120 -11.46 14.19 11.27
CA ARG A 120 -10.25 14.66 11.94
C ARG A 120 -10.00 16.13 11.59
N LYS A 121 -9.97 16.99 12.61
CA LYS A 121 -9.56 18.39 12.44
C LYS A 121 -8.06 18.46 12.17
N PHE A 122 -7.66 19.14 11.10
CA PHE A 122 -6.29 19.59 10.94
C PHE A 122 -5.90 20.51 12.12
N PRO A 123 -4.65 20.46 12.62
CA PRO A 123 -4.23 21.37 13.67
C PRO A 123 -4.45 22.82 13.23
N ASP A 124 -5.09 23.58 14.11
CA ASP A 124 -5.37 24.99 13.91
C ASP A 124 -4.04 25.74 13.78
N GLN A 125 -3.90 26.60 12.76
CA GLN A 125 -2.63 27.31 12.51
C GLN A 125 -2.23 28.25 13.66
N SER A 126 -3.13 28.49 14.61
CA SER A 126 -2.91 29.22 15.85
C SER A 126 -2.09 28.49 16.90
N LYS A 127 -1.74 27.20 16.69
CA LYS A 127 -0.94 26.38 17.62
C LYS A 127 0.38 25.87 17.03
N LEU A 128 0.84 26.46 15.92
CA LEU A 128 2.19 26.29 15.38
C LEU A 128 3.09 27.44 15.83
#